data_AF-A0A4Q2Z9G4-F1
#
_entry.id   AF-A0A4Q2Z9G4-F1
#
_cell.length_a   1.000
_cell.length_b   1.000
_cell.length_c   1.000
_cell.angle_alpha   90.00
_cell.angle_beta   90.00
_cell.angle_gamma   90.00
#
_symmetry.space_group_name_H-M   'P 1'
#
loop_
_entity.id
_entity.type
_entity.pdbx_description
1 polymer ?
#
loop_
_entity_poly.entity_id
_entity_poly.type
_entity_poly.pdbx_seq_one_letter_code
_entity_poly.pdbx_strand_id
1 'polypeptide(L)'
;MNHFTRHRAGIVLSLFLLLWVTGCARPAALSATKKKWTSAGWTYVETFGKVRSDAVEVSHATSAAGTPVRAHWNDNSVDGDKSLSEAGTEFLVVKMSTPMAHTYSVVFKRKSP
;
A
#
# COMPACT_ATOMS: atom_id res chain seq x y z
N MET A 1 12.49 -44.76 46.30
CA MET A 1 13.16 -43.47 46.00
C MET A 1 13.37 -43.43 44.49
N ASN A 2 12.41 -42.83 43.76
CA ASN A 2 12.48 -41.49 43.13
C ASN A 2 13.21 -41.55 41.78
N HIS A 3 12.76 -40.96 40.68
CA HIS A 3 11.47 -40.44 40.25
C HIS A 3 11.63 -40.23 38.73
N PHE A 4 10.52 -40.32 38.03
CA PHE A 4 10.31 -40.13 36.59
C PHE A 4 10.80 -38.78 36.01
N THR A 5 11.22 -38.82 34.73
CA THR A 5 11.15 -37.78 33.64
C THR A 5 11.84 -36.42 33.76
N ARG A 6 12.55 -36.04 32.67
CA ARG A 6 12.34 -34.77 31.93
C ARG A 6 13.00 -34.77 30.54
N HIS A 7 12.16 -34.71 29.50
CA HIS A 7 12.51 -34.22 28.17
C HIS A 7 12.78 -32.71 28.20
N ARG A 8 13.58 -32.24 27.22
CA ARG A 8 13.59 -30.92 26.55
C ARG A 8 14.94 -30.21 26.61
N ALA A 9 15.71 -30.31 25.53
CA ALA A 9 16.58 -29.23 25.05
C ALA A 9 17.04 -29.61 23.64
N GLY A 10 16.71 -28.80 22.63
CA GLY A 10 17.12 -29.07 21.25
C GLY A 10 16.29 -28.38 20.16
N ILE A 11 15.39 -27.45 20.51
CA ILE A 11 14.80 -26.51 19.54
C ILE A 11 15.58 -25.21 19.65
N VAL A 12 16.83 -25.20 19.20
CA VAL A 12 17.61 -23.97 19.05
C VAL A 12 18.59 -24.19 17.91
N LEU A 13 18.18 -24.01 16.65
CA LEU A 13 19.05 -23.59 15.53
C LEU A 13 18.28 -23.57 14.18
N SER A 14 17.09 -22.97 14.14
CA SER A 14 16.36 -22.78 12.87
C SER A 14 15.84 -21.36 12.67
N LEU A 15 16.60 -20.35 13.11
CA LEU A 15 16.18 -18.94 12.99
C LEU A 15 17.23 -17.99 12.38
N PHE A 16 18.26 -18.51 11.70
CA PHE A 16 19.34 -17.68 11.13
C PHE A 16 19.32 -17.55 9.60
N LEU A 17 18.29 -18.08 8.91
CA LEU A 17 18.18 -18.09 7.44
C LEU A 17 17.03 -17.23 6.89
N LEU A 18 16.66 -16.15 7.58
CA LEU A 18 15.65 -15.18 7.13
C LEU A 18 16.18 -13.74 7.04
N LEU A 19 17.49 -13.58 6.85
CA LEU A 19 18.15 -12.28 6.66
C LEU A 19 18.67 -12.08 5.22
N TRP A 20 18.18 -12.88 4.28
CA TRP A 20 18.38 -12.61 2.87
C TRP A 20 17.28 -11.65 2.39
N VAL A 21 17.72 -10.59 1.70
CA VAL A 21 16.91 -9.56 1.03
C VAL A 21 16.49 -8.36 1.91
N THR A 22 17.45 -7.71 2.58
CA THR A 22 17.38 -6.25 2.80
C THR A 22 17.66 -5.51 1.48
N GLY A 23 16.83 -5.77 0.47
CA GLY A 23 16.84 -5.03 -0.79
C GLY A 23 16.05 -3.75 -0.61
N CYS A 24 16.74 -2.60 -0.63
CA CYS A 24 16.20 -1.24 -0.75
C CYS A 24 14.71 -1.11 -0.45
N ALA A 25 14.37 -0.89 0.83
CA ALA A 25 13.01 -0.73 1.30
C ALA A 25 12.36 0.54 0.70
N ARG A 26 11.93 0.45 -0.56
CA ARG A 26 10.82 1.28 -1.04
C ARG A 26 9.65 1.04 -0.08
N PRO A 27 8.89 2.07 0.30
CA PRO A 27 7.82 1.94 1.29
C PRO A 27 6.95 0.74 0.93
N ALA A 28 7.02 -0.31 1.75
CA ALA A 28 6.54 -1.65 1.38
C ALA A 28 5.06 -1.65 1.03
N ALA A 29 4.28 -0.80 1.72
CA ALA A 29 2.87 -0.58 1.45
C ALA A 29 2.62 -0.05 0.03
N LEU A 30 3.36 0.96 -0.44
CA LEU A 30 3.19 1.49 -1.80
C LEU A 30 3.48 0.42 -2.86
N SER A 31 4.55 -0.36 -2.68
CA SER A 31 4.89 -1.43 -3.61
C SER A 31 3.82 -2.53 -3.63
N ALA A 32 3.30 -2.90 -2.47
CA ALA A 32 2.23 -3.89 -2.35
C ALA A 32 0.92 -3.39 -3.00
N THR A 33 0.54 -2.13 -2.77
CA THR A 33 -0.63 -1.50 -3.39
C THR A 33 -0.49 -1.45 -4.91
N LYS A 34 0.67 -1.03 -5.43
CA LYS A 34 0.93 -1.05 -6.87
C LYS A 34 0.75 -2.45 -7.44
N LYS A 35 1.42 -3.45 -6.85
CA LYS A 35 1.33 -4.85 -7.31
C LYS A 35 -0.11 -5.39 -7.27
N LYS A 36 -0.85 -5.13 -6.19
CA LYS A 36 -2.25 -5.56 -6.01
C LYS A 36 -3.12 -5.07 -7.16
N TRP A 37 -3.10 -3.77 -7.43
CA TRP A 37 -4.00 -3.17 -8.41
C TRP A 37 -3.54 -3.35 -9.85
N THR A 38 -2.24 -3.39 -10.12
CA THR A 38 -1.74 -3.76 -11.46
C THR A 38 -2.09 -5.19 -11.84
N SER A 39 -2.03 -6.12 -10.87
CA SER A 39 -2.47 -7.50 -11.10
C SER A 39 -3.98 -7.61 -11.33
N ALA A 40 -4.76 -6.64 -10.85
CA ALA A 40 -6.21 -6.52 -11.09
C ALA A 40 -6.55 -5.77 -12.40
N GLY A 41 -5.56 -5.51 -13.26
CA GLY A 41 -5.76 -4.89 -14.58
C GLY A 41 -5.78 -3.36 -14.57
N TRP A 42 -5.35 -2.71 -13.49
CA TRP A 42 -5.22 -1.26 -13.42
C TRP A 42 -3.82 -0.79 -13.82
N THR A 43 -3.70 0.35 -14.51
CA THR A 43 -2.40 0.95 -14.84
C THR A 43 -2.04 2.02 -13.83
N TYR A 44 -0.89 1.91 -13.17
CA TYR A 44 -0.41 2.97 -12.27
C TYR A 44 -0.17 4.28 -13.03
N VAL A 45 -0.63 5.40 -12.46
CA VAL A 45 -0.45 6.75 -13.01
C VAL A 45 0.55 7.52 -12.16
N GLU A 46 0.16 7.88 -10.94
CA GLU A 46 0.91 8.80 -10.09
C GLU A 46 0.58 8.57 -8.61
N THR A 47 1.40 9.10 -7.72
CA THR A 47 1.14 9.16 -6.28
C THR A 47 1.14 10.62 -5.85
N PHE A 48 0.05 11.06 -5.21
CA PHE A 48 -0.10 12.42 -4.67
C PHE A 48 0.18 12.43 -3.17
N GLY A 49 1.00 13.39 -2.72
CA GLY A 49 1.42 13.53 -1.34
C GLY A 49 2.71 12.77 -0.99
N LYS A 50 3.19 12.99 0.23
CA LYS A 50 4.45 12.42 0.70
C LYS A 50 4.28 10.96 1.11
N VAL A 51 4.96 10.05 0.42
CA VAL A 51 4.94 8.62 0.75
C VAL A 51 5.62 8.37 2.11
N ARG A 52 4.97 7.57 2.95
CA ARG A 52 5.45 7.18 4.28
C ARG A 52 5.52 5.66 4.39
N SER A 53 6.52 5.17 5.12
CA SER A 53 6.79 3.73 5.29
C SER A 53 5.82 3.04 6.24
N ASP A 54 5.24 3.78 7.17
CA ASP A 54 4.26 3.35 8.18
C ASP A 54 2.81 3.50 7.71
N ALA A 55 2.59 3.96 6.48
CA ALA A 55 1.26 4.10 5.93
C ALA A 55 0.67 2.75 5.50
N VAL A 56 -0.64 2.60 5.67
CA VAL A 56 -1.43 1.44 5.26
C VAL A 56 -2.57 1.85 4.35
N GLU A 57 -3.04 0.95 3.50
CA GLU A 57 -4.25 1.17 2.68
C GLU A 57 -5.47 1.27 3.61
N VAL A 58 -6.22 2.37 3.51
CA VAL A 58 -7.42 2.59 4.35
C VAL A 58 -8.72 2.62 3.55
N SER A 59 -8.68 3.03 2.28
CA SER A 59 -9.84 3.00 1.40
C SER A 59 -9.43 3.09 -0.07
N HIS A 60 -10.38 2.85 -0.96
CA HIS A 60 -10.24 3.11 -2.38
C HIS A 60 -11.57 3.62 -2.97
N ALA A 61 -11.48 4.39 -4.05
CA ALA A 61 -12.61 4.90 -4.80
C ALA A 61 -12.37 4.70 -6.30
N THR A 62 -13.40 4.26 -7.01
CA THR A 62 -13.35 4.07 -8.46
C THR A 62 -14.32 5.03 -9.13
N SER A 63 -13.91 5.61 -10.26
CA SER A 63 -14.74 6.45 -11.11
C SER A 63 -15.26 5.66 -12.30
N ALA A 64 -16.48 5.99 -12.74
CA ALA A 64 -16.89 5.65 -14.11
C ALA A 64 -16.15 6.54 -15.13
N ALA A 65 -16.12 6.12 -16.38
CA ALA A 65 -15.51 6.90 -17.47
C ALA A 65 -16.11 8.32 -17.56
N GLY A 66 -15.24 9.33 -17.70
CA GLY A 66 -15.66 10.74 -17.77
C GLY A 66 -16.25 11.30 -16.45
N THR A 67 -16.39 10.49 -15.41
CA THR A 67 -16.84 10.94 -14.09
C THR A 67 -15.63 11.31 -13.24
N PRO A 68 -15.58 12.52 -12.63
CA PRO A 68 -14.45 12.93 -11.83
C PRO A 68 -14.32 12.12 -10.53
N VAL A 69 -13.09 11.79 -10.14
CA VAL A 69 -12.73 11.27 -8.81
C VAL A 69 -11.63 12.10 -8.19
N ARG A 70 -11.60 12.18 -6.86
CA ARG A 70 -10.65 13.01 -6.12
C ARG A 70 -9.53 12.16 -5.52
N ALA A 71 -8.29 12.59 -5.75
CA ALA A 71 -7.11 12.14 -5.02
C ALA A 71 -6.76 13.20 -3.96
N HIS A 72 -6.96 12.84 -2.71
CA HIS A 72 -6.69 13.68 -1.54
C HIS A 72 -5.38 13.26 -0.86
N TRP A 73 -4.61 14.21 -0.35
CA TRP A 73 -3.42 13.94 0.47
C TRP A 73 -3.22 15.01 1.53
N ASN A 74 -2.62 14.63 2.65
CA ASN A 74 -2.19 15.58 3.68
C ASN A 74 -0.90 15.12 4.38
N ASP A 75 -0.06 16.08 4.79
CA ASP A 75 1.17 15.78 5.52
C ASP A 75 1.49 16.79 6.64
N ASN A 76 0.51 17.09 7.50
CA ASN A 76 0.53 18.11 8.59
C ASN A 76 0.79 19.56 8.13
N SER A 77 1.52 19.75 7.05
CA SER A 77 1.94 21.05 6.53
C SER A 77 1.21 21.41 5.25
N VAL A 78 0.86 20.40 4.46
CA VAL A 78 0.16 20.56 3.19
C VAL A 78 -1.09 19.68 3.21
N ASP A 79 -2.21 20.26 2.82
CA ASP A 79 -3.44 19.55 2.48
C ASP A 79 -3.75 19.85 1.01
N GLY A 80 -4.13 18.82 0.24
CA GLY A 80 -4.30 18.96 -1.18
C GLY A 80 -5.29 17.96 -1.78
N ASP A 81 -5.95 18.42 -2.83
CA ASP A 81 -6.90 17.65 -3.61
C ASP A 81 -6.60 17.79 -5.10
N LYS A 82 -6.65 16.67 -5.82
CA LYS A 82 -6.59 16.62 -7.28
C LYS A 82 -7.82 15.93 -7.82
N SER A 83 -8.62 16.65 -8.61
CA SER A 83 -9.68 16.05 -9.40
C SER A 83 -9.12 15.41 -10.66
N LEU A 84 -9.51 14.17 -10.92
CA LEU A 84 -9.09 13.36 -12.07
C LEU A 84 -10.33 13.03 -12.89
N SER A 85 -10.33 13.44 -14.16
CA SER A 85 -11.37 13.07 -15.13
C SER A 85 -10.78 13.04 -16.53
N GLU A 86 -11.11 12.01 -17.29
CA GLU A 86 -10.67 11.81 -18.67
C GLU A 86 -11.75 10.97 -19.37
N ALA A 87 -12.14 11.37 -20.58
CA ALA A 87 -13.16 10.67 -21.35
C ALA A 87 -12.69 9.26 -21.72
N GLY A 88 -13.56 8.25 -21.55
CA GLY A 88 -13.23 6.86 -21.84
C GLY A 88 -12.24 6.20 -20.87
N THR A 89 -11.90 6.86 -19.76
CA THR A 89 -10.96 6.35 -18.76
C THR A 89 -11.62 6.29 -17.38
N GLU A 90 -11.56 5.13 -16.75
CA GLU A 90 -11.88 4.94 -15.33
C GLU A 90 -10.64 5.22 -14.49
N PHE A 91 -10.82 5.91 -13.38
CA PHE A 91 -9.76 6.12 -12.39
C PHE A 91 -10.05 5.31 -11.13
N LEU A 92 -8.98 4.78 -10.55
CA LEU A 92 -8.98 4.20 -9.20
C LEU A 92 -8.03 5.03 -8.34
N VAL A 93 -8.54 5.53 -7.23
CA VAL A 93 -7.76 6.25 -6.23
C VAL A 93 -7.71 5.41 -4.97
N VAL A 94 -6.52 5.04 -4.54
CA VAL A 94 -6.28 4.28 -3.31
C VAL A 94 -5.71 5.22 -2.26
N LYS A 95 -6.41 5.37 -1.14
CA LYS A 95 -5.98 6.21 -0.03
C LYS A 95 -5.12 5.40 0.93
N MET A 96 -3.93 5.92 1.20
CA MET A 96 -2.98 5.38 2.17
C MET A 96 -2.92 6.34 3.36
N SER A 97 -2.94 5.82 4.59
CA SER A 97 -2.88 6.64 5.81
C SER A 97 -1.88 6.09 6.82
N THR A 98 -1.21 7.00 7.51
CA THR A 98 -0.41 6.70 8.72
C THR A 98 -1.31 6.70 9.96
N PRO A 99 -0.83 6.17 11.11
CA PRO A 99 -1.52 6.29 12.40
C PRO A 99 -1.75 7.75 12.85
N MET A 100 -0.93 8.70 12.36
CA MET A 100 -1.08 10.13 12.63
C MET A 100 -2.05 10.83 11.66
N ALA A 101 -2.86 10.07 10.90
CA ALA A 101 -3.82 10.58 9.92
C ALA A 101 -3.20 11.41 8.77
N HIS A 102 -1.89 11.28 8.52
CA HIS A 102 -1.26 11.77 7.28
C HIS A 102 -1.57 10.80 6.15
N THR A 103 -1.88 11.33 4.97
CA THR A 103 -2.42 10.56 3.86
C THR A 103 -1.73 10.89 2.55
N TYR A 104 -1.61 9.89 1.70
CA TYR A 104 -1.24 10.06 0.31
C TYR A 104 -2.16 9.18 -0.55
N SER A 105 -2.37 9.58 -1.79
CA SER A 105 -3.24 8.89 -2.73
C SER A 105 -2.42 8.23 -3.84
N VAL A 106 -2.68 6.96 -4.11
CA VAL A 106 -2.07 6.22 -5.23
C VAL A 106 -3.12 6.09 -6.34
N VAL A 107 -2.81 6.61 -7.51
CA VAL A 107 -3.76 6.72 -8.61
C VAL A 107 -3.44 5.70 -9.69
N PHE A 108 -4.49 5.05 -10.17
CA PHE A 108 -4.46 4.13 -11.29
C PHE A 108 -5.53 4.51 -12.31
N LYS A 109 -5.37 4.03 -13.53
CA LYS A 109 -6.35 4.20 -14.61
C LYS A 109 -6.57 2.91 -15.40
N ARG A 110 -7.74 2.81 -16.01
CA ARG A 110 -8.09 1.76 -16.97
C ARG A 110 -8.89 2.39 -18.11
N LYS A 111 -8.57 2.03 -19.35
CA LYS A 111 -9.43 2.39 -20.49
C LYS A 111 -10.72 1.60 -20.36
N SER A 112 -11.85 2.28 -20.40
CA SER A 112 -13.13 1.57 -20.53
C SER A 112 -13.16 0.86 -21.89
N PRO A 113 -13.71 -0.36 -21.94
CA PRO A 113 -13.96 -1.06 -23.19
C PRO A 113 -14.93 -0.30 -24.10
#